data_AF-A0A1H4H9R6-F1
#
_entry.id   AF-A0A1H4H9R6-F1
#
_cell.length_a   1.000
_cell.length_b   1.000
_cell.length_c   1.000
_cell.angle_alpha   90.00
_cell.angle_beta   90.00
_cell.angle_gamma   90.00
#
_symmetry.space_group_name_H-M   'P 1'
#
loop_
_entity.id
_entity.type
_entity.pdbx_description
1 polymer ?
#
loop_
_entity_poly.entity_id
_entity_poly.type
_entity_poly.pdbx_seq_one_letter_code
_entity_poly.pdbx_strand_id
1 'polypeptide(L)'
;MGSSDIKNRSFFKQDIYVVMKKYEVNFYFLGIYIFLDYFSSCCQPKKFVVLRALLSIVYKHLNFFEKLLTSISAALLLLIAMYCWMNMPMNFIGEETFAKASVKLANLFSPKENLPYDMNDVMFIDVSRSSAIVEDQYGTHVIANRARLDTLFRMLHRNMNPEQIIVCDLYFDISSERDWSLQSSMAGFPNLLSTVKTNWHGDITRNVLKAGTSATTGFQRIREPFLIFSNSLYKFHLTDEKNIKTLPLLMYERVNTTSAFCWGDALKIGNDWYFNTIPITEELGRTVPKAVYEDQVIPIQKVISSAKKNLNGMMDQLHYKKFIVIGNFEQDAHQTTFGGKPGPMIIFDIYLFLQQKENMISTGWLLLTISFLTLLFFRKFYHPDLFKTYIQPLNDRIKFYGLQLPSEFDWLFFYLYILFSAVFFHIYLETVAAILFLSIFTWTRLYLKSRYLIMQNFIQSGRILSARILFSFLFRKPGLKN
;
A
#
# COMPACT_ATOMS: atom_id res chain seq x y z
N MET A 1 75.00 7.68 -15.74
CA MET A 1 73.77 6.85 -15.63
C MET A 1 72.72 7.69 -14.90
N GLY A 2 71.51 7.85 -15.46
CA GLY A 2 70.36 8.42 -14.75
C GLY A 2 69.84 9.77 -15.27
N SER A 3 69.19 9.79 -16.44
CA SER A 3 68.20 10.85 -16.75
C SER A 3 67.11 10.46 -17.77
N SER A 4 67.11 9.23 -18.30
CA SER A 4 66.14 8.79 -19.30
C SER A 4 64.81 8.26 -18.74
N ASP A 5 64.69 8.04 -17.43
CA ASP A 5 63.50 7.38 -16.84
C ASP A 5 62.32 8.30 -16.48
N ILE A 6 62.51 9.62 -16.54
CA ILE A 6 61.47 10.57 -16.11
C ILE A 6 60.45 10.87 -17.23
N LYS A 7 60.85 10.79 -18.51
CA LYS A 7 59.94 11.04 -19.65
C LYS A 7 58.91 9.92 -19.89
N ASN A 8 59.19 8.68 -19.49
CA ASN A 8 58.25 7.57 -19.67
C ASN A 8 57.12 7.55 -18.62
N ARG A 9 57.29 8.21 -17.46
CA ARG A 9 56.23 8.26 -16.43
C ARG A 9 55.11 9.27 -16.73
N SER A 10 55.36 10.30 -17.55
CA SER A 10 54.32 11.28 -17.92
C SER A 10 53.33 10.72 -18.95
N PHE A 11 53.81 9.89 -19.88
CA PHE A 11 52.96 9.19 -20.87
C PHE A 11 51.98 8.22 -20.18
N PHE A 12 52.46 7.47 -19.19
CA PHE A 12 51.66 6.48 -18.46
C PHE A 12 50.48 7.10 -17.66
N LYS A 13 50.66 8.31 -17.13
CA LYS A 13 49.57 9.03 -16.43
C LYS A 13 48.48 9.51 -17.38
N GLN A 14 48.82 9.82 -18.63
CA GLN A 14 47.90 10.41 -19.58
C GLN A 14 46.94 9.35 -20.16
N ASP A 15 47.43 8.13 -20.41
CA ASP A 15 46.60 7.01 -20.89
C ASP A 15 45.66 6.44 -19.82
N ILE A 16 46.12 6.29 -18.57
CA ILE A 16 45.26 5.91 -17.44
C ILE A 16 44.13 6.92 -17.26
N TYR A 17 44.42 8.21 -17.42
CA TYR A 17 43.44 9.27 -17.26
C TYR A 17 42.37 9.26 -18.38
N VAL A 18 42.74 8.96 -19.64
CA VAL A 18 41.80 8.81 -20.75
C VAL A 18 40.90 7.59 -20.55
N VAL A 19 41.45 6.48 -20.05
CA VAL A 19 40.67 5.27 -19.72
C VAL A 19 39.70 5.53 -18.56
N MET A 20 40.15 6.19 -17.48
CA MET A 20 39.28 6.52 -16.34
C MET A 20 38.15 7.48 -16.73
N LYS A 21 38.43 8.47 -17.58
CA LYS A 21 37.43 9.44 -18.06
C LYS A 21 36.40 8.82 -19.01
N LYS A 22 36.78 7.76 -19.75
CA LYS A 22 35.90 7.07 -20.69
C LYS A 22 34.98 6.03 -20.02
N TYR A 23 35.36 5.47 -18.87
CA TYR A 23 34.68 4.29 -18.31
C TYR A 23 34.06 4.47 -16.92
N GLU A 24 34.10 5.66 -16.30
CA GLU A 24 33.55 5.92 -14.94
C GLU A 24 33.89 4.77 -13.95
N VAL A 25 35.16 4.37 -13.90
CA VAL A 25 35.61 3.12 -13.25
C VAL A 25 35.56 3.24 -11.72
N ASN A 26 34.97 2.24 -11.07
CA ASN A 26 34.95 2.10 -9.62
C ASN A 26 36.34 1.70 -9.07
N PHE A 27 36.77 2.26 -7.93
CA PHE A 27 38.18 2.22 -7.45
C PHE A 27 38.77 0.81 -7.31
N TYR A 28 37.94 -0.19 -7.02
CA TYR A 28 38.36 -1.59 -6.87
C TYR A 28 38.88 -2.22 -8.17
N PHE A 29 38.36 -1.81 -9.33
CA PHE A 29 38.78 -2.36 -10.62
C PHE A 29 40.01 -1.69 -11.20
N LEU A 30 40.33 -0.48 -10.74
CA LEU A 30 41.52 0.25 -11.16
C LEU A 30 42.81 -0.50 -10.77
N GLY A 31 42.83 -1.12 -9.59
CA GLY A 31 43.97 -1.92 -9.14
C GLY A 31 44.23 -3.14 -10.02
N ILE A 32 43.16 -3.84 -10.43
CA ILE A 32 43.25 -5.01 -11.32
C ILE A 32 43.72 -4.60 -12.72
N TYR A 33 43.20 -3.47 -13.24
CA TYR A 33 43.58 -2.97 -14.57
C TYR A 33 45.05 -2.56 -14.61
N ILE A 34 45.52 -1.82 -13.61
CA ILE A 34 46.93 -1.40 -13.49
C ILE A 34 47.86 -2.62 -13.37
N PHE A 35 47.47 -3.62 -12.57
CA PHE A 35 48.24 -4.85 -12.40
C PHE A 35 48.38 -5.62 -13.72
N LEU A 36 47.29 -5.73 -14.50
CA LEU A 36 47.27 -6.45 -15.78
C LEU A 36 48.02 -5.71 -16.89
N ASP A 37 47.97 -4.38 -16.91
CA ASP A 37 48.68 -3.58 -17.92
C ASP A 37 50.21 -3.62 -17.67
N TYR A 38 50.60 -3.60 -16.40
CA TYR A 38 51.99 -3.82 -15.97
C TYR A 38 52.48 -5.22 -16.37
N PHE A 39 51.66 -6.25 -16.20
CA PHE A 39 51.96 -7.61 -16.66
C PHE A 39 52.05 -7.71 -18.20
N SER A 40 51.23 -6.94 -18.93
CA SER A 40 51.25 -6.91 -20.40
C SER A 40 52.52 -6.32 -21.00
N SER A 41 53.15 -5.39 -20.27
CA SER A 41 54.38 -4.73 -20.70
C SER A 41 55.59 -5.67 -20.66
N CYS A 42 55.50 -6.80 -19.95
CA CYS A 42 56.61 -7.73 -19.74
C CYS A 42 56.57 -9.00 -20.62
N CYS A 43 55.53 -9.22 -21.44
CA CYS A 43 55.33 -10.48 -22.18
C CYS A 43 54.90 -10.27 -23.64
N GLN A 44 55.24 -11.21 -24.54
CA GLN A 44 55.15 -11.05 -26.00
C GLN A 44 53.76 -10.61 -26.54
N PRO A 45 53.72 -9.70 -27.54
CA PRO A 45 52.52 -8.92 -27.90
C PRO A 45 51.38 -9.69 -28.55
N LYS A 46 51.61 -10.84 -29.20
CA LYS A 46 50.56 -11.56 -29.95
C LYS A 46 49.59 -12.35 -29.07
N LYS A 47 50.02 -12.88 -27.92
CA LYS A 47 49.13 -13.59 -26.98
C LYS A 47 48.25 -12.64 -26.14
N PHE A 48 48.62 -11.36 -26.07
CA PHE A 48 47.91 -10.35 -25.27
C PHE A 48 46.65 -9.78 -25.93
N VAL A 49 46.50 -9.88 -27.26
CA VAL A 49 45.28 -9.40 -27.95
C VAL A 49 44.05 -10.18 -27.50
N VAL A 50 44.17 -11.51 -27.40
CA VAL A 50 43.09 -12.39 -26.94
C VAL A 50 42.78 -12.14 -25.46
N LEU A 51 43.81 -12.01 -24.62
CA LEU A 51 43.65 -11.73 -23.19
C LEU A 51 42.99 -10.37 -22.93
N ARG A 52 43.36 -9.32 -23.68
CA ARG A 52 42.71 -7.99 -23.61
C ARG A 52 41.25 -8.06 -24.05
N ALA A 53 40.92 -8.85 -25.08
CA ALA A 53 39.53 -9.05 -25.49
C ALA A 53 38.72 -9.76 -24.41
N LEU A 54 39.24 -10.83 -23.82
CA LEU A 54 38.60 -11.57 -22.72
C LEU A 54 38.41 -10.68 -21.47
N LEU A 55 39.44 -9.93 -21.07
CA LEU A 55 39.36 -9.00 -19.95
C LEU A 55 38.34 -7.88 -20.19
N SER A 56 38.26 -7.36 -21.42
CA SER A 56 37.25 -6.38 -21.81
C SER A 56 35.83 -6.96 -21.70
N ILE A 57 35.63 -8.22 -22.10
CA ILE A 57 34.36 -8.93 -21.95
C ILE A 57 34.03 -9.11 -20.47
N VAL A 58 34.96 -9.63 -19.66
CA VAL A 58 34.78 -9.82 -18.21
C VAL A 58 34.46 -8.49 -17.53
N TYR A 59 35.19 -7.42 -17.85
CA TYR A 59 34.95 -6.09 -17.29
C TYR A 59 33.57 -5.54 -17.67
N LYS A 60 33.16 -5.69 -18.93
CA LYS A 60 31.81 -5.30 -19.37
C LYS A 60 30.73 -6.05 -18.60
N HIS A 61 30.91 -7.35 -18.38
CA HIS A 61 29.98 -8.14 -17.57
C HIS A 61 29.96 -7.69 -16.12
N LEU A 62 31.11 -7.47 -15.48
CA LEU A 62 31.18 -7.01 -14.09
C LEU A 62 30.53 -5.63 -13.90
N ASN A 63 30.78 -4.69 -14.81
CA ASN A 63 30.13 -3.38 -14.79
C ASN A 63 28.61 -3.50 -14.99
N PHE A 64 28.16 -4.40 -15.88
CA PHE A 64 26.74 -4.69 -16.05
C PHE A 64 26.12 -5.26 -14.76
N PHE A 65 26.77 -6.23 -14.12
CA PHE A 65 26.30 -6.83 -12.86
C PHE A 65 26.26 -5.81 -11.71
N GLU A 66 27.27 -4.94 -11.60
CA GLU A 66 27.29 -3.87 -10.60
C GLU A 66 26.11 -2.91 -10.79
N LYS A 67 25.86 -2.48 -12.03
CA LYS A 67 24.72 -1.62 -12.37
C LYS A 67 23.39 -2.30 -12.07
N LEU A 68 23.27 -3.58 -12.45
CA LEU A 68 22.08 -4.38 -12.18
C LEU A 68 21.83 -4.52 -10.68
N LEU A 69 22.85 -4.87 -9.89
CA LEU A 69 22.75 -5.00 -8.44
C LEU A 69 22.34 -3.68 -7.78
N THR A 70 22.91 -2.56 -8.24
CA THR A 70 22.54 -1.22 -7.76
C THR A 70 21.08 -0.89 -8.11
N SER A 71 20.62 -1.24 -9.31
CA SER A 71 19.23 -1.08 -9.73
C SER A 71 18.27 -1.95 -8.92
N ILE A 72 18.62 -3.22 -8.63
CA ILE A 72 17.84 -4.11 -7.76
C ILE A 72 17.74 -3.53 -6.36
N SER A 73 18.85 -3.01 -5.83
CA SER A 73 18.90 -2.42 -4.48
C SER A 73 18.01 -1.17 -4.39
N ALA A 74 18.08 -0.30 -5.41
CA ALA A 74 17.21 0.88 -5.51
C ALA A 74 15.73 0.50 -5.67
N ALA A 75 15.43 -0.55 -6.45
CA ALA A 75 14.08 -1.08 -6.62
C ALA A 75 13.49 -1.62 -5.30
N LEU A 76 14.27 -2.38 -4.53
CA LEU A 76 13.86 -2.88 -3.21
C LEU A 76 13.62 -1.73 -2.22
N LEU A 77 14.53 -0.74 -2.18
CA LEU A 77 14.35 0.44 -1.33
C LEU A 77 13.10 1.24 -1.71
N LEU A 78 12.83 1.39 -3.00
CA LEU A 78 11.61 2.04 -3.48
C LEU A 78 10.36 1.25 -3.07
N LEU A 79 10.37 -0.08 -3.23
CA LEU A 79 9.25 -0.93 -2.83
C LEU A 79 8.97 -0.83 -1.32
N ILE A 80 10.02 -0.82 -0.49
CA ILE A 80 9.91 -0.58 0.97
C ILE A 80 9.34 0.81 1.24
N ALA A 81 9.81 1.85 0.55
CA ALA A 81 9.30 3.21 0.72
C ALA A 81 7.81 3.32 0.34
N MET A 82 7.39 2.68 -0.76
CA MET A 82 6.00 2.63 -1.19
C MET A 82 5.13 1.86 -0.18
N TYR A 83 5.62 0.74 0.35
CA TYR A 83 4.96 0.00 1.41
C TYR A 83 4.76 0.84 2.66
N CYS A 84 5.83 1.48 3.17
CA CYS A 84 5.73 2.37 4.34
C CYS A 84 4.74 3.51 4.08
N TRP A 85 4.74 4.10 2.88
CA TRP A 85 3.83 5.18 2.52
C TRP A 85 2.37 4.73 2.50
N MET A 86 2.09 3.55 1.96
CA MET A 86 0.73 3.00 1.89
C MET A 86 0.14 2.71 3.28
N ASN A 87 0.99 2.43 4.27
CA ASN A 87 0.57 2.24 5.66
C ASN A 87 0.45 3.56 6.45
N MET A 88 0.85 4.70 5.87
CA MET A 88 0.64 5.99 6.52
C MET A 88 -0.83 6.43 6.39
N PRO A 89 -1.41 7.07 7.41
CA PRO A 89 -2.79 7.58 7.39
C PRO A 89 -2.94 8.86 6.56
N MET A 90 -2.12 9.03 5.51
CA MET A 90 -2.12 10.19 4.64
C MET A 90 -2.91 9.92 3.37
N ASN A 91 -3.79 10.87 3.05
CA ASN A 91 -4.69 10.82 1.92
C ASN A 91 -4.41 11.98 0.97
N PHE A 92 -3.88 11.69 -0.22
CA PHE A 92 -3.65 12.70 -1.27
C PHE A 92 -4.76 12.66 -2.32
N ILE A 93 -5.25 13.83 -2.76
CA ILE A 93 -6.31 13.94 -3.79
C ILE A 93 -5.92 13.20 -5.08
N GLY A 94 -4.65 13.30 -5.48
CA GLY A 94 -4.14 12.61 -6.66
C GLY A 94 -4.19 11.09 -6.53
N GLU A 95 -3.87 10.57 -5.36
CA GLU A 95 -3.94 9.13 -5.04
C GLU A 95 -5.39 8.65 -5.06
N GLU A 96 -6.30 9.38 -4.41
CA GLU A 96 -7.74 9.09 -4.46
C GLU A 96 -8.27 9.05 -5.90
N THR A 97 -7.94 10.05 -6.71
CA THR A 97 -8.43 10.15 -8.10
C THR A 97 -7.92 8.97 -8.92
N PHE A 98 -6.65 8.61 -8.74
CA PHE A 98 -6.02 7.49 -9.42
C PHE A 98 -6.59 6.14 -8.94
N ALA A 99 -6.80 5.96 -7.64
CA ALA A 99 -7.43 4.77 -7.07
C ALA A 99 -8.85 4.59 -7.63
N LYS A 100 -9.66 5.66 -7.64
CA LYS A 100 -11.00 5.65 -8.23
C LYS A 100 -11.00 5.26 -9.70
N ALA A 101 -10.09 5.82 -10.50
CA ALA A 101 -9.94 5.47 -11.91
C ALA A 101 -9.52 3.99 -12.08
N SER A 102 -8.59 3.53 -11.25
CA SER A 102 -8.07 2.17 -11.28
C SER A 102 -9.12 1.13 -10.87
N VAL A 103 -9.93 1.40 -9.84
CA VAL A 103 -11.06 0.54 -9.44
C VAL A 103 -12.08 0.45 -10.58
N LYS A 104 -12.46 1.58 -11.20
CA LYS A 104 -13.37 1.56 -12.35
C LYS A 104 -12.82 0.72 -13.50
N LEU A 105 -11.53 0.84 -13.79
CA LEU A 105 -10.89 0.06 -14.83
C LEU A 105 -10.81 -1.42 -14.47
N ALA A 106 -10.41 -1.75 -13.24
CA ALA A 106 -10.37 -3.12 -12.73
C ALA A 106 -11.75 -3.80 -12.85
N ASN A 107 -12.81 -3.07 -12.53
CA ASN A 107 -14.19 -3.55 -12.66
C ASN A 107 -14.63 -3.78 -14.11
N LEU A 108 -14.00 -3.15 -15.11
CA LEU A 108 -14.25 -3.42 -16.53
C LEU A 108 -13.60 -4.72 -17.00
N PHE A 109 -12.43 -5.06 -16.46
CA PHE A 109 -11.67 -6.26 -16.84
C PHE A 109 -11.99 -7.48 -16.00
N SER A 110 -12.48 -7.27 -14.78
CA SER A 110 -12.80 -8.37 -13.90
C SER A 110 -14.12 -8.99 -14.32
N PRO A 111 -14.17 -10.33 -14.53
CA PRO A 111 -15.44 -11.00 -14.76
C PRO A 111 -16.38 -10.69 -13.59
N LYS A 112 -17.67 -10.52 -13.89
CA LYS A 112 -18.72 -10.50 -12.87
C LYS A 112 -18.85 -11.91 -12.31
N GLU A 113 -17.88 -12.32 -11.50
CA GLU A 113 -18.01 -13.53 -10.72
C GLU A 113 -19.15 -13.35 -9.73
N ASN A 114 -19.86 -14.44 -9.46
CA ASN A 114 -20.85 -14.43 -8.41
C ASN A 114 -20.14 -14.07 -7.11
N LEU A 115 -20.71 -13.14 -6.36
CA LEU A 115 -20.26 -12.85 -5.01
C LEU A 115 -20.16 -14.18 -4.23
N PRO A 116 -19.26 -14.29 -3.24
CA PRO A 116 -19.12 -15.51 -2.44
C PRO A 116 -20.36 -15.85 -1.58
N TYR A 117 -21.44 -15.06 -1.72
CA TYR A 117 -22.70 -15.16 -1.01
C TYR A 117 -23.81 -14.55 -1.88
N ASP A 118 -25.05 -14.97 -1.66
CA ASP A 118 -26.22 -14.33 -2.23
C ASP A 118 -26.63 -13.13 -1.35
N MET A 119 -27.16 -12.06 -1.93
CA MET A 119 -27.77 -10.98 -1.15
C MET A 119 -28.94 -11.47 -0.30
N ASN A 120 -29.54 -12.60 -0.69
CA ASN A 120 -30.51 -13.30 0.14
C ASN A 120 -29.93 -13.84 1.45
N ASP A 121 -28.61 -14.00 1.58
CA ASP A 121 -27.93 -14.44 2.79
C ASP A 121 -27.59 -13.28 3.75
N VAL A 122 -27.78 -12.04 3.31
CA VAL A 122 -27.39 -10.84 4.07
C VAL A 122 -28.64 -10.07 4.49
N MET A 123 -28.63 -9.51 5.70
CA MET A 123 -29.60 -8.53 6.16
C MET A 123 -28.90 -7.40 6.90
N PHE A 124 -29.22 -6.17 6.51
CA PHE A 124 -28.76 -4.97 7.17
C PHE A 124 -29.87 -4.47 8.09
N ILE A 125 -29.59 -4.29 9.38
CA ILE A 125 -30.55 -3.79 10.36
C ILE A 125 -30.14 -2.40 10.78
N ASP A 126 -30.96 -1.42 10.39
CA ASP A 126 -30.70 -0.01 10.69
C ASP A 126 -31.29 0.41 12.03
N VAL A 127 -30.45 0.99 12.88
CA VAL A 127 -30.83 1.53 14.19
C VAL A 127 -30.88 3.06 14.25
N SER A 128 -30.57 3.75 13.15
CA SER A 128 -30.48 5.22 13.08
C SER A 128 -31.72 5.96 13.61
N ARG A 129 -32.92 5.42 13.33
CA ARG A 129 -34.23 5.97 13.76
C ARG A 129 -34.72 5.43 15.09
N SER A 130 -33.86 4.73 15.81
CA SER A 130 -34.16 4.06 17.07
C SER A 130 -33.13 4.44 18.11
N SER A 131 -32.97 5.73 18.35
CA SER A 131 -32.10 6.26 19.39
C SER A 131 -32.79 6.34 20.75
N ALA A 132 -31.99 6.41 21.80
CA ALA A 132 -32.37 6.73 23.15
C ALA A 132 -31.41 7.79 23.69
N ILE A 133 -31.92 8.65 24.56
CA ILE A 133 -31.12 9.67 25.23
C ILE A 133 -30.66 9.09 26.56
N VAL A 134 -29.38 9.25 26.87
CA VAL A 134 -28.79 8.88 28.16
C VAL A 134 -27.99 10.07 28.67
N GLU A 135 -28.17 10.41 29.94
CA GLU A 135 -27.41 11.45 30.60
C GLU A 135 -26.31 10.81 31.46
N ASP A 136 -25.08 11.28 31.32
CA ASP A 136 -23.97 10.92 32.19
C ASP A 136 -23.32 12.18 32.80
N GLN A 137 -22.19 12.02 33.49
CA GLN A 137 -21.47 13.12 34.11
C GLN A 137 -20.88 14.15 33.12
N TYR A 138 -20.79 13.81 31.82
CA TYR A 138 -20.26 14.63 30.75
C TYR A 138 -21.34 15.26 29.87
N GLY A 139 -22.59 14.80 29.98
CA GLY A 139 -23.76 15.47 29.43
C GLY A 139 -24.78 14.50 28.84
N THR A 140 -25.59 15.02 27.94
CA THR A 140 -26.64 14.27 27.25
C THR A 140 -26.09 13.63 25.99
N HIS A 141 -26.18 12.30 25.90
CA HIS A 141 -25.70 11.51 24.78
C HIS A 141 -26.86 10.82 24.07
N VAL A 142 -26.80 10.77 22.74
CA VAL A 142 -27.74 10.02 21.90
C VAL A 142 -27.09 8.68 21.56
N ILE A 143 -27.67 7.59 22.06
CA ILE A 143 -27.18 6.21 21.83
C ILE A 143 -28.24 5.38 21.11
N ALA A 144 -27.86 4.20 20.60
CA ALA A 144 -28.84 3.25 20.07
C ALA A 144 -29.75 2.73 21.20
N ASN A 145 -31.05 2.58 20.92
CA ASN A 145 -32.03 2.15 21.91
C ASN A 145 -31.78 0.70 22.36
N ARG A 146 -31.20 0.57 23.56
CA ARG A 146 -30.80 -0.70 24.16
C ARG A 146 -31.96 -1.68 24.34
N ALA A 147 -33.18 -1.19 24.63
CA ALA A 147 -34.35 -2.05 24.79
C ALA A 147 -34.83 -2.66 23.45
N ARG A 148 -34.71 -1.92 22.35
CA ARG A 148 -35.01 -2.46 21.00
C ARG A 148 -33.95 -3.45 20.57
N LEU A 149 -32.68 -3.17 20.82
CA LEU A 149 -31.59 -4.12 20.59
C LEU A 149 -31.80 -5.40 21.39
N ASP A 150 -32.14 -5.31 22.68
CA ASP A 150 -32.40 -6.47 23.53
C ASP A 150 -33.56 -7.32 22.96
N THR A 151 -34.64 -6.66 22.52
CA THR A 151 -35.76 -7.35 21.85
C THR A 151 -35.29 -8.07 20.59
N LEU A 152 -34.48 -7.43 19.74
CA LEU A 152 -33.93 -8.02 18.53
C LEU A 152 -33.06 -9.23 18.85
N PHE A 153 -32.10 -9.12 19.78
CA PHE A 153 -31.22 -10.24 20.14
C PHE A 153 -31.99 -11.41 20.76
N ARG A 154 -33.00 -11.15 21.60
CA ARG A 154 -33.90 -12.20 22.11
C ARG A 154 -34.67 -12.91 20.99
N MET A 155 -35.04 -12.20 19.93
CA MET A 155 -35.65 -12.81 18.76
C MET A 155 -34.64 -13.70 18.02
N LEU A 156 -33.46 -13.17 17.73
CA LEU A 156 -32.38 -13.92 17.07
C LEU A 156 -32.01 -15.20 17.83
N HIS A 157 -32.01 -15.15 19.16
CA HIS A 157 -31.64 -16.30 20.00
C HIS A 157 -32.63 -17.47 19.86
N ARG A 158 -33.92 -17.17 19.66
CA ARG A 158 -34.95 -18.20 19.50
C ARG A 158 -34.73 -19.07 18.26
N ASN A 159 -34.15 -18.50 17.21
CA ASN A 159 -33.86 -19.20 15.95
C ASN A 159 -32.39 -19.10 15.59
N MET A 160 -31.54 -19.23 16.59
CA MET A 160 -30.10 -19.11 16.42
C MET A 160 -29.62 -20.14 15.40
N ASN A 161 -29.05 -19.64 14.29
CA ASN A 161 -28.29 -20.45 13.37
C ASN A 161 -26.81 -20.41 13.84
N PRO A 162 -26.18 -21.56 14.17
CA PRO A 162 -24.81 -21.59 14.68
C PRO A 162 -23.76 -21.10 13.66
N GLU A 163 -24.10 -21.06 12.37
CA GLU A 163 -23.23 -20.55 11.31
C GLU A 163 -23.45 -19.06 11.01
N GLN A 164 -24.53 -18.48 11.53
CA GLN A 164 -24.86 -17.07 11.32
C GLN A 164 -23.84 -16.17 12.02
N ILE A 165 -23.33 -15.17 11.29
CA ILE A 165 -22.45 -14.13 11.81
C ILE A 165 -23.28 -12.88 12.04
N ILE A 166 -23.24 -12.38 13.27
CA ILE A 166 -23.94 -11.15 13.65
C ILE A 166 -22.86 -10.10 13.89
N VAL A 167 -22.88 -9.05 13.08
CA VAL A 167 -21.97 -7.92 13.19
C VAL A 167 -22.73 -6.77 13.82
N CYS A 168 -22.26 -6.29 14.97
CA CYS A 168 -22.86 -5.16 15.67
C CYS A 168 -21.88 -3.98 15.63
N ASP A 169 -22.07 -3.13 14.62
CA ASP A 169 -21.32 -1.89 14.41
C ASP A 169 -21.93 -0.75 15.24
N LEU A 170 -21.83 -0.90 16.57
CA LEU A 170 -22.33 0.05 17.56
C LEU A 170 -21.39 0.11 18.76
N TYR A 171 -21.00 1.33 19.15
CA TYR A 171 -20.20 1.52 20.36
C TYR A 171 -21.06 1.39 21.63
N PHE A 172 -20.53 0.65 22.60
CA PHE A 172 -21.14 0.46 23.92
C PHE A 172 -20.25 1.08 25.01
N ASP A 173 -19.76 2.29 24.77
CA ASP A 173 -18.85 3.04 25.67
C ASP A 173 -19.59 3.84 26.76
N ILE A 174 -20.91 4.03 26.62
CA ILE A 174 -21.77 4.75 27.58
C ILE A 174 -22.75 3.79 28.24
N SER A 175 -22.84 3.84 29.56
CA SER A 175 -23.72 2.99 30.38
C SER A 175 -25.18 3.41 30.31
N SER A 176 -26.10 2.45 30.29
CA SER A 176 -27.54 2.65 30.31
C SER A 176 -28.22 1.66 31.27
N GLU A 177 -29.38 2.03 31.82
CA GLU A 177 -30.19 1.18 32.70
C GLU A 177 -30.56 -0.19 32.09
N ARG A 178 -30.55 -0.27 30.75
CA ARG A 178 -30.94 -1.47 29.99
C ARG A 178 -29.76 -2.37 29.62
N ASP A 179 -28.54 -2.01 29.98
CA ASP A 179 -27.33 -2.73 29.60
C ASP A 179 -27.31 -4.16 30.12
N TRP A 180 -27.79 -4.41 31.34
CA TRP A 180 -27.87 -5.77 31.89
C TRP A 180 -28.76 -6.69 31.06
N SER A 181 -29.94 -6.20 30.65
CA SER A 181 -30.88 -6.98 29.82
C SER A 181 -30.28 -7.27 28.45
N LEU A 182 -29.69 -6.24 27.82
CA LEU A 182 -29.05 -6.38 26.52
C LEU A 182 -27.82 -7.29 26.57
N GLN A 183 -26.99 -7.19 27.61
CA GLN A 183 -25.85 -8.08 27.78
C GLN A 183 -26.29 -9.54 27.88
N SER A 184 -27.36 -9.79 28.64
CA SER A 184 -27.95 -11.13 28.80
C SER A 184 -28.46 -11.69 27.47
N SER A 185 -29.08 -10.87 26.62
CA SER A 185 -29.57 -11.32 25.31
C SER A 185 -28.49 -11.44 24.24
N MET A 186 -27.43 -10.63 24.32
CA MET A 186 -26.25 -10.77 23.45
C MET A 186 -25.34 -11.94 23.89
N ALA A 187 -25.43 -12.36 25.16
CA ALA A 187 -24.70 -13.53 25.64
C ALA A 187 -25.20 -14.79 24.93
N GLY A 188 -24.27 -15.71 24.63
CA GLY A 188 -24.60 -16.99 24.01
C GLY A 188 -24.55 -17.01 22.49
N PHE A 189 -24.35 -15.89 21.80
CA PHE A 189 -24.04 -15.91 20.36
C PHE A 189 -22.54 -16.18 20.13
N PRO A 190 -22.15 -17.36 19.64
CA PRO A 190 -20.73 -17.67 19.42
C PRO A 190 -20.10 -16.83 18.32
N ASN A 191 -20.90 -16.32 17.38
CA ASN A 191 -20.45 -15.57 16.19
C ASN A 191 -20.93 -14.12 16.20
N LEU A 192 -21.16 -13.56 17.39
CA LEU A 192 -21.40 -12.13 17.54
C LEU A 192 -20.07 -11.40 17.54
N LEU A 193 -19.92 -10.45 16.62
CA LEU A 193 -18.79 -9.54 16.52
C LEU A 193 -19.27 -8.14 16.92
N SER A 194 -18.65 -7.55 17.93
CA SER A 194 -19.02 -6.22 18.46
C SER A 194 -17.92 -5.20 18.23
N THR A 195 -18.29 -3.94 18.00
CA THR A 195 -17.28 -2.89 17.85
C THR A 195 -16.79 -2.37 19.18
N VAL A 196 -15.50 -2.10 19.24
CA VAL A 196 -14.87 -1.31 20.29
C VAL A 196 -14.21 -0.08 19.68
N LYS A 197 -14.23 0.99 20.47
CA LYS A 197 -13.57 2.24 20.13
C LYS A 197 -12.14 2.21 20.66
N THR A 198 -11.25 2.92 19.98
CA THR A 198 -9.90 3.18 20.46
C THR A 198 -9.80 4.63 20.92
N ASN A 199 -9.10 4.85 22.03
CA ASN A 199 -8.78 6.19 22.50
C ASN A 199 -7.69 6.83 21.61
N TRP A 200 -7.27 8.04 21.96
CA TRP A 200 -6.24 8.76 21.19
C TRP A 200 -4.87 8.09 21.20
N HIS A 201 -4.58 7.28 22.22
CA HIS A 201 -3.36 6.47 22.35
C HIS A 201 -3.48 5.10 21.67
N GLY A 202 -4.58 4.82 20.97
CA GLY A 202 -4.86 3.53 20.35
C GLY A 202 -5.22 2.43 21.35
N ASP A 203 -5.44 2.73 22.63
CA ASP A 203 -5.95 1.73 23.58
C ASP A 203 -7.44 1.52 23.36
N ILE A 204 -7.88 0.27 23.49
CA ILE A 204 -9.29 -0.08 23.46
C ILE A 204 -10.01 0.59 24.64
N THR A 205 -11.01 1.42 24.35
CA THR A 205 -11.98 1.85 25.35
C THR A 205 -12.91 0.68 25.63
N ARG A 206 -12.96 0.26 26.89
CA ARG A 206 -13.74 -0.91 27.30
C ARG A 206 -15.23 -0.65 27.07
N ASN A 207 -15.88 -1.56 26.33
CA ASN A 207 -17.34 -1.58 26.27
C ASN A 207 -17.92 -1.96 27.63
N VAL A 208 -19.04 -1.33 27.99
CA VAL A 208 -19.86 -1.70 29.15
C VAL A 208 -20.41 -3.12 28.95
N LEU A 209 -20.79 -3.46 27.71
CA LEU A 209 -21.25 -4.78 27.34
C LEU A 209 -20.09 -5.68 26.95
N LYS A 210 -19.98 -6.84 27.62
CA LYS A 210 -19.02 -7.90 27.30
C LYS A 210 -19.72 -9.02 26.54
N ALA A 211 -20.06 -8.78 25.29
CA ALA A 211 -20.72 -9.79 24.47
C ALA A 211 -20.05 -9.93 23.10
N GLY A 212 -19.87 -11.19 22.70
CA GLY A 212 -19.19 -11.56 21.47
C GLY A 212 -17.69 -11.30 21.50
N THR A 213 -17.08 -11.41 20.32
CA THR A 213 -15.68 -11.02 20.08
C THR A 213 -15.64 -9.56 19.67
N SER A 214 -14.90 -8.75 20.43
CA SER A 214 -14.77 -7.32 20.14
C SER A 214 -13.65 -7.05 19.13
N ALA A 215 -13.90 -6.15 18.20
CA ALA A 215 -12.95 -5.69 17.18
C ALA A 215 -13.07 -4.17 16.97
N THR A 216 -12.05 -3.55 16.41
CA THR A 216 -12.16 -2.16 15.96
C THR A 216 -12.94 -2.10 14.64
N THR A 217 -13.52 -0.96 14.30
CA THR A 217 -14.18 -0.77 12.99
C THR A 217 -13.18 -0.63 11.85
N GLY A 218 -11.91 -0.35 12.14
CA GLY A 218 -10.89 0.01 11.14
C GLY A 218 -10.94 1.47 10.70
N PHE A 219 -12.00 2.19 11.05
CA PHE A 219 -12.07 3.63 10.89
C PHE A 219 -11.18 4.30 11.94
N GLN A 220 -9.91 4.47 11.60
CA GLN A 220 -9.07 5.39 12.34
C GLN A 220 -9.66 6.78 12.15
N ARG A 221 -10.07 7.44 13.26
CA ARG A 221 -10.28 8.88 13.22
C ARG A 221 -8.95 9.45 12.74
N ILE A 222 -8.98 10.00 11.52
CA ILE A 222 -7.84 10.69 10.92
C ILE A 222 -7.38 11.70 11.99
N ARG A 223 -6.25 11.38 12.66
CA ARG A 223 -5.71 12.13 13.81
C ARG A 223 -5.33 13.50 13.30
N GLU A 224 -6.26 14.44 13.19
CA GLU A 224 -6.12 15.78 12.59
C GLU A 224 -4.75 15.98 11.92
N PRO A 225 -4.45 15.28 10.80
CA PRO A 225 -3.14 15.41 10.23
C PRO A 225 -3.12 16.84 9.74
N PHE A 226 -2.03 17.50 10.08
CA PHE A 226 -1.67 18.83 9.63
C PHE A 226 -1.77 19.01 8.09
N LEU A 227 -2.00 17.92 7.34
CA LEU A 227 -2.08 17.81 5.89
C LEU A 227 -3.21 16.85 5.44
N ILE A 228 -4.47 17.04 5.87
CA ILE A 228 -5.61 16.40 5.18
C ILE A 228 -5.79 17.10 3.83
N PHE A 229 -5.46 16.42 2.73
CA PHE A 229 -5.75 16.95 1.39
C PHE A 229 -7.12 16.48 0.86
N SER A 230 -7.72 15.43 1.42
CA SER A 230 -9.07 14.98 1.03
C SER A 230 -9.94 14.62 2.24
N ASN A 231 -11.21 15.01 2.20
CA ASN A 231 -12.23 14.64 3.18
C ASN A 231 -12.79 13.22 2.96
N SER A 232 -12.34 12.51 1.92
CA SER A 232 -12.80 11.16 1.66
C SER A 232 -11.94 10.11 2.36
N LEU A 233 -12.63 9.09 2.85
CA LEU A 233 -12.05 7.85 3.32
C LEU A 233 -11.86 6.95 2.09
N TYR A 234 -10.61 6.79 1.65
CA TYR A 234 -10.27 5.87 0.56
C TYR A 234 -9.33 4.74 0.96
N LYS A 235 -8.69 4.81 2.13
CA LYS A 235 -7.85 3.76 2.71
C LYS A 235 -8.55 3.15 3.92
N PHE A 236 -8.46 1.83 4.04
CA PHE A 236 -8.94 1.07 5.19
C PHE A 236 -7.80 0.20 5.70
N HIS A 237 -7.55 0.25 7.01
CA HIS A 237 -6.56 -0.60 7.68
C HIS A 237 -7.25 -1.83 8.26
N LEU A 238 -6.74 -3.02 7.97
CA LEU A 238 -7.28 -4.29 8.45
C LEU A 238 -6.96 -4.56 9.92
N THR A 239 -5.94 -3.88 10.45
CA THR A 239 -5.56 -3.86 11.86
C THR A 239 -5.22 -2.44 12.28
N ASP A 240 -5.45 -2.10 13.54
CA ASP A 240 -5.04 -0.81 14.08
C ASP A 240 -3.54 -0.72 14.41
N GLU A 241 -3.10 0.42 14.96
CA GLU A 241 -1.70 0.68 15.33
C GLU A 241 -1.15 -0.29 16.40
N LYS A 242 -2.02 -0.97 17.16
CA LYS A 242 -1.64 -1.97 18.17
C LYS A 242 -1.86 -3.39 17.67
N ASN A 243 -2.02 -3.57 16.35
CA ASN A 243 -2.32 -4.83 15.70
C ASN A 243 -3.64 -5.46 16.15
N ILE A 244 -4.59 -4.66 16.65
CA ILE A 244 -5.93 -5.15 16.98
C ILE A 244 -6.70 -5.30 15.67
N LYS A 245 -7.29 -6.48 15.48
CA LYS A 245 -8.02 -6.85 14.27
C LYS A 245 -9.31 -6.02 14.14
N THR A 246 -9.63 -5.68 12.90
CA THR A 246 -10.88 -5.02 12.57
C THR A 246 -12.03 -6.00 12.38
N LEU A 247 -13.27 -5.48 12.41
CA LEU A 247 -14.46 -6.29 12.17
C LEU A 247 -14.41 -7.07 10.85
N PRO A 248 -14.10 -6.47 9.69
CA PRO A 248 -14.05 -7.23 8.43
C PRO A 248 -13.05 -8.38 8.47
N LEU A 249 -11.89 -8.17 9.10
CA LEU A 249 -10.86 -9.20 9.24
C LEU A 249 -11.35 -10.34 10.14
N LEU A 250 -12.00 -10.03 11.28
CA LEU A 250 -12.59 -11.07 12.14
C LEU A 250 -13.74 -11.81 11.46
N MET A 251 -14.56 -11.13 10.66
CA MET A 251 -15.59 -11.78 9.84
C MET A 251 -14.94 -12.78 8.87
N TYR A 252 -13.87 -12.38 8.19
CA TYR A 252 -13.13 -13.25 7.28
C TYR A 252 -12.57 -14.49 8.01
N GLU A 253 -11.91 -14.29 9.15
CA GLU A 253 -11.37 -15.37 9.97
C GLU A 253 -12.45 -16.36 10.40
N ARG A 254 -13.62 -15.85 10.80
CA ARG A 254 -14.74 -16.66 11.29
C ARG A 254 -15.37 -17.50 10.19
N VAL A 255 -15.58 -16.91 9.01
CA VAL A 255 -16.16 -17.62 7.86
C VAL A 255 -15.20 -18.66 7.31
N ASN A 256 -13.94 -18.32 7.16
CA ASN A 256 -12.96 -19.18 6.51
C ASN A 256 -12.23 -20.11 7.47
N THR A 257 -12.52 -20.05 8.77
CA THR A 257 -11.81 -20.81 9.83
C THR A 257 -10.29 -20.61 9.78
N THR A 258 -9.85 -19.43 9.33
CA THR A 258 -8.44 -19.05 9.25
C THR A 258 -8.10 -18.01 10.31
N SER A 259 -6.82 -17.93 10.68
CA SER A 259 -6.31 -16.87 11.53
C SER A 259 -5.41 -15.96 10.74
N ALA A 260 -5.58 -14.65 10.93
CA ALA A 260 -4.65 -13.63 10.54
C ALA A 260 -3.62 -13.40 11.64
N PHE A 261 -2.38 -13.27 11.20
CA PHE A 261 -1.22 -12.90 11.99
C PHE A 261 -0.69 -11.57 11.47
N CYS A 262 -0.47 -10.65 12.39
CA CYS A 262 -0.03 -9.29 12.08
C CYS A 262 1.42 -9.14 12.52
N TRP A 263 2.29 -8.69 11.62
CA TRP A 263 3.68 -8.40 11.92
C TRP A 263 3.99 -6.95 11.53
N GLY A 264 3.70 -6.04 12.46
CA GLY A 264 3.61 -4.62 12.13
C GLY A 264 2.53 -4.42 11.05
N ASP A 265 2.87 -3.72 9.98
CA ASP A 265 1.91 -3.48 8.90
C ASP A 265 1.79 -4.64 7.89
N ALA A 266 2.52 -5.74 8.10
CA ALA A 266 2.44 -6.90 7.23
C ALA A 266 1.37 -7.84 7.78
N LEU A 267 0.39 -8.19 6.93
CA LEU A 267 -0.70 -9.07 7.32
C LEU A 267 -0.54 -10.42 6.63
N LYS A 268 -0.56 -11.50 7.41
CA LYS A 268 -0.60 -12.86 6.88
C LYS A 268 -1.93 -13.49 7.25
N ILE A 269 -2.71 -13.91 6.26
CA ILE A 269 -4.01 -14.57 6.46
C ILE A 269 -3.89 -16.00 5.95
N GLY A 270 -3.94 -16.97 6.86
CA GLY A 270 -3.60 -18.36 6.52
C GLY A 270 -2.17 -18.47 5.99
N ASN A 271 -2.02 -18.84 4.72
CA ASN A 271 -0.71 -18.94 4.04
C ASN A 271 -0.38 -17.74 3.15
N ASP A 272 -1.35 -16.87 2.92
CA ASP A 272 -1.27 -15.79 1.94
C ASP A 272 -0.88 -14.48 2.65
N TRP A 273 -0.07 -13.66 1.97
CA TRP A 273 0.36 -12.34 2.46
C TRP A 273 -0.50 -11.24 1.86
N TYR A 274 -0.83 -10.24 2.66
CA TYR A 274 -1.64 -9.08 2.30
C TYR A 274 -0.97 -7.82 2.84
N PHE A 275 -1.27 -6.69 2.22
CA PHE A 275 -1.00 -5.43 2.87
C PHE A 275 -2.06 -5.17 3.94
N ASN A 276 -1.65 -4.55 5.06
CA ASN A 276 -2.60 -4.15 6.09
C ASN A 276 -3.54 -3.03 5.61
N THR A 277 -3.10 -2.19 4.67
CA THR A 277 -3.95 -1.17 4.04
C THR A 277 -4.52 -1.67 2.72
N ILE A 278 -5.81 -1.44 2.51
CA ILE A 278 -6.54 -1.66 1.27
C ILE A 278 -7.30 -0.39 0.88
N PRO A 279 -7.55 -0.15 -0.41
CA PRO A 279 -8.47 0.89 -0.80
C PRO A 279 -9.91 0.48 -0.46
N ILE A 280 -10.75 1.47 -0.16
CA ILE A 280 -12.20 1.26 -0.05
C ILE A 280 -12.77 1.21 -1.46
N THR A 281 -13.17 0.02 -1.89
CA THR A 281 -13.89 -0.23 -3.14
C THR A 281 -15.38 -0.36 -2.89
N GLU A 282 -16.19 -0.29 -3.93
CA GLU A 282 -17.65 -0.46 -3.85
C GLU A 282 -18.03 -1.91 -4.23
N GLU A 283 -17.56 -2.90 -3.46
CA GLU A 283 -17.73 -4.32 -3.81
C GLU A 283 -19.21 -4.73 -3.92
N LEU A 284 -20.08 -4.27 -3.01
CA LEU A 284 -21.52 -4.49 -3.14
C LEU A 284 -22.07 -3.92 -4.46
N GLY A 285 -21.63 -2.73 -4.86
CA GLY A 285 -22.11 -2.06 -6.07
C GLY A 285 -21.55 -2.61 -7.38
N ARG A 286 -20.51 -3.45 -7.33
CA ARG A 286 -19.88 -4.05 -8.51
C ARG A 286 -20.77 -5.06 -9.21
N THR A 287 -21.49 -5.86 -8.44
CA THR A 287 -22.33 -6.96 -8.94
C THR A 287 -23.81 -6.75 -8.64
N VAL A 288 -24.14 -6.06 -7.55
CA VAL A 288 -25.52 -5.87 -7.09
C VAL A 288 -25.93 -4.42 -7.32
N PRO A 289 -27.06 -4.16 -8.01
CA PRO A 289 -27.57 -2.80 -8.17
C PRO A 289 -27.82 -2.16 -6.82
N LYS A 290 -27.51 -0.87 -6.70
CA LYS A 290 -27.66 -0.09 -5.45
C LYS A 290 -29.01 -0.26 -4.76
N ALA A 291 -30.10 -0.21 -5.53
CA ALA A 291 -31.45 -0.42 -5.01
C ALA A 291 -31.61 -1.77 -4.29
N VAL A 292 -30.99 -2.85 -4.79
CA VAL A 292 -31.17 -4.20 -4.24
C VAL A 292 -30.54 -4.33 -2.86
N TYR A 293 -29.33 -3.80 -2.64
CA TYR A 293 -28.71 -3.86 -1.31
C TYR A 293 -29.25 -2.79 -0.36
N GLU A 294 -29.75 -1.66 -0.87
CA GLU A 294 -30.50 -0.68 -0.05
C GLU A 294 -31.84 -1.26 0.43
N ASP A 295 -32.50 -2.07 -0.38
CA ASP A 295 -33.72 -2.79 0.00
C ASP A 295 -33.47 -3.83 1.12
N GLN A 296 -32.23 -4.31 1.29
CA GLN A 296 -31.84 -5.17 2.41
C GLN A 296 -31.63 -4.39 3.72
N VAL A 297 -31.69 -3.06 3.70
CA VAL A 297 -31.60 -2.22 4.90
C VAL A 297 -32.98 -2.08 5.53
N ILE A 298 -33.20 -2.84 6.61
CA ILE A 298 -34.48 -2.90 7.30
C ILE A 298 -34.35 -2.14 8.64
N PRO A 299 -35.16 -1.09 8.88
CA PRO A 299 -35.18 -0.44 10.18
C PRO A 299 -35.54 -1.43 11.29
N ILE A 300 -34.82 -1.38 12.42
CA ILE A 300 -35.03 -2.30 13.55
C ILE A 300 -36.48 -2.33 14.04
N GLN A 301 -37.18 -1.18 14.00
CA GLN A 301 -38.59 -1.10 14.37
C GLN A 301 -39.49 -1.91 13.44
N LYS A 302 -39.17 -1.97 12.14
CA LYS A 302 -39.88 -2.78 11.15
C LYS A 302 -39.62 -4.27 11.39
N VAL A 303 -38.39 -4.67 11.72
CA VAL A 303 -38.04 -6.05 12.11
C VAL A 303 -38.88 -6.49 13.32
N ILE A 304 -38.86 -5.71 14.40
CA ILE A 304 -39.59 -6.04 15.64
C ILE A 304 -41.10 -6.06 15.43
N SER A 305 -41.66 -5.07 14.71
CA SER A 305 -43.11 -5.01 14.47
C SER A 305 -43.60 -6.10 13.52
N SER A 306 -42.80 -6.47 12.51
CA SER A 306 -43.12 -7.56 11.59
C SER A 306 -43.13 -8.91 12.31
N ALA A 307 -42.14 -9.16 13.18
CA ALA A 307 -42.12 -10.36 14.01
C ALA A 307 -43.26 -10.43 15.04
N LYS A 308 -43.77 -9.29 15.52
CA LYS A 308 -44.98 -9.29 16.37
C LYS A 308 -46.25 -9.66 15.59
N LYS A 309 -46.34 -9.29 14.30
CA LYS A 309 -47.51 -9.55 13.45
C LYS A 309 -47.50 -10.94 12.83
N ASN A 310 -46.35 -11.36 12.30
CA ASN A 310 -46.14 -12.67 11.70
C ASN A 310 -44.78 -13.18 12.19
N LEU A 311 -44.79 -13.77 13.38
CA LEU A 311 -43.58 -14.26 14.04
C LEU A 311 -42.84 -15.22 13.12
N ASN A 312 -43.50 -16.28 12.66
CA ASN A 312 -42.88 -17.34 11.86
C ASN A 312 -42.23 -16.80 10.58
N GLY A 313 -42.93 -15.97 9.80
CA GLY A 313 -42.37 -15.46 8.54
C GLY A 313 -41.11 -14.60 8.69
N MET A 314 -41.09 -13.68 9.65
CA MET A 314 -39.89 -12.84 9.90
C MET A 314 -38.77 -13.66 10.54
N MET A 315 -39.13 -14.59 11.41
CA MET A 315 -38.21 -15.49 12.08
C MET A 315 -37.51 -16.43 11.10
N ASP A 316 -38.24 -16.95 10.11
CA ASP A 316 -37.68 -17.77 9.03
C ASP A 316 -36.70 -16.92 8.21
N GLN A 317 -37.09 -15.70 7.83
CA GLN A 317 -36.18 -14.78 7.13
C GLN A 317 -34.89 -14.54 7.89
N LEU A 318 -34.96 -14.31 9.21
CA LEU A 318 -33.77 -14.12 10.05
C LEU A 318 -32.93 -15.40 10.18
N HIS A 319 -33.56 -16.57 10.24
CA HIS A 319 -32.86 -17.85 10.41
C HIS A 319 -32.00 -18.22 9.19
N TYR A 320 -32.50 -17.92 7.98
CA TYR A 320 -31.79 -18.22 6.73
C TYR A 320 -30.68 -17.23 6.40
N LYS A 321 -30.59 -16.08 7.09
CA LYS A 321 -29.47 -15.15 6.85
C LYS A 321 -28.17 -15.71 7.41
N LYS A 322 -27.14 -15.74 6.58
CA LYS A 322 -25.76 -16.01 7.00
C LYS A 322 -25.15 -14.81 7.70
N PHE A 323 -25.48 -13.59 7.26
CA PHE A 323 -24.95 -12.35 7.82
C PHE A 323 -26.08 -11.42 8.28
N ILE A 324 -26.00 -10.98 9.52
CA ILE A 324 -26.85 -9.91 10.06
C ILE A 324 -25.93 -8.78 10.51
N VAL A 325 -25.98 -7.66 9.80
CA VAL A 325 -25.15 -6.49 10.09
C VAL A 325 -26.04 -5.40 10.68
N ILE A 326 -25.83 -5.11 11.96
CA ILE A 326 -26.59 -4.16 12.75
C ILE A 326 -25.74 -2.91 12.93
N GLY A 327 -26.25 -1.75 12.54
CA GLY A 327 -25.51 -0.50 12.65
C GLY A 327 -26.34 0.73 12.36
N ASN A 328 -25.69 1.88 12.38
CA ASN A 328 -26.34 3.16 12.15
C ASN A 328 -26.15 3.62 10.71
N PHE A 329 -27.16 3.47 9.85
CA PHE A 329 -26.97 3.70 8.42
C PHE A 329 -27.09 5.16 7.99
N GLU A 330 -27.63 6.03 8.84
CA GLU A 330 -27.82 7.45 8.51
C GLU A 330 -26.73 8.33 9.16
N GLN A 331 -26.46 8.16 10.45
CA GLN A 331 -25.52 9.06 11.17
C GLN A 331 -24.06 8.60 11.11
N ASP A 332 -23.80 7.32 10.80
CA ASP A 332 -22.44 6.79 10.57
C ASP A 332 -22.11 6.74 9.06
N ALA A 333 -22.47 7.81 8.33
CA ALA A 333 -22.17 7.92 6.91
C ALA A 333 -20.79 8.54 6.69
N HIS A 334 -19.94 7.87 5.91
CA HIS A 334 -18.62 8.35 5.54
C HIS A 334 -18.59 8.78 4.08
N GLN A 335 -17.86 9.85 3.77
CA GLN A 335 -17.55 10.19 2.38
C GLN A 335 -16.45 9.25 1.90
N THR A 336 -16.73 8.44 0.88
CA THR A 336 -15.74 7.59 0.20
C THR A 336 -15.42 8.15 -1.18
N THR A 337 -14.48 7.53 -1.91
CA THR A 337 -14.20 7.90 -3.32
C THR A 337 -15.41 7.74 -4.24
N PHE A 338 -16.40 6.96 -3.82
CA PHE A 338 -17.65 6.67 -4.55
C PHE A 338 -18.86 7.46 -4.00
N GLY A 339 -18.64 8.35 -3.03
CA GLY A 339 -19.68 9.17 -2.39
C GLY A 339 -19.99 8.72 -0.96
N GLY A 340 -21.08 9.26 -0.41
CA GLY A 340 -21.53 8.93 0.94
C GLY A 340 -21.94 7.46 1.06
N LYS A 341 -21.32 6.72 1.97
CA LYS A 341 -21.62 5.32 2.25
C LYS A 341 -21.70 5.06 3.76
N PRO A 342 -22.69 4.31 4.26
CA PRO A 342 -22.77 3.92 5.66
C PRO A 342 -21.58 3.07 6.12
N GLY A 343 -21.04 3.34 7.31
CA GLY A 343 -19.97 2.58 7.96
C GLY A 343 -20.20 1.07 7.98
N PRO A 344 -21.40 0.58 8.37
CA PRO A 344 -21.70 -0.85 8.36
C PRO A 344 -21.61 -1.49 6.96
N MET A 345 -21.94 -0.73 5.90
CA MET A 345 -21.79 -1.21 4.52
C MET A 345 -20.34 -1.21 4.06
N ILE A 346 -19.53 -0.24 4.50
CA ILE A 346 -18.09 -0.23 4.21
C ILE A 346 -17.43 -1.43 4.88
N ILE A 347 -17.74 -1.72 6.15
CA ILE A 347 -17.25 -2.92 6.85
C ILE A 347 -17.58 -4.19 6.05
N PHE A 348 -18.82 -4.30 5.56
CA PHE A 348 -19.23 -5.43 4.77
C PHE A 348 -18.47 -5.51 3.44
N ASP A 349 -18.38 -4.42 2.67
CA ASP A 349 -17.59 -4.34 1.42
C ASP A 349 -16.15 -4.80 1.61
N ILE A 350 -15.49 -4.34 2.67
CA ILE A 350 -14.11 -4.74 2.97
C ILE A 350 -14.03 -6.24 3.27
N TYR A 351 -15.02 -6.80 3.96
CA TYR A 351 -15.11 -8.23 4.16
C TYR A 351 -15.21 -8.97 2.81
N LEU A 352 -15.96 -8.44 1.83
CA LEU A 352 -16.06 -9.03 0.47
C LEU A 352 -14.75 -8.97 -0.29
N PHE A 353 -14.08 -7.83 -0.20
CA PHE A 353 -12.78 -7.59 -0.79
C PHE A 353 -11.78 -8.66 -0.31
N LEU A 354 -11.78 -8.97 1.00
CA LEU A 354 -11.00 -10.06 1.56
C LEU A 354 -11.44 -11.43 1.06
N GLN A 355 -12.75 -11.71 0.97
CA GLN A 355 -13.27 -12.99 0.46
C GLN A 355 -12.80 -13.29 -0.96
N GLN A 356 -12.73 -12.26 -1.81
CA GLN A 356 -12.22 -12.37 -3.19
C GLN A 356 -10.69 -12.50 -3.25
N LYS A 357 -10.00 -12.49 -2.10
CA LYS A 357 -8.53 -12.46 -1.98
C LYS A 357 -7.90 -11.28 -2.73
N GLU A 358 -8.63 -10.17 -2.86
CA GLU A 358 -8.07 -8.95 -3.44
C GLU A 358 -6.96 -8.39 -2.52
N ASN A 359 -6.00 -7.68 -3.10
CA ASN A 359 -4.80 -7.16 -2.43
C ASN A 359 -3.84 -8.24 -1.86
N MET A 360 -3.96 -9.49 -2.30
CA MET A 360 -3.01 -10.56 -1.96
C MET A 360 -1.65 -10.33 -2.66
N ILE A 361 -0.58 -10.29 -1.87
CA ILE A 361 0.82 -10.20 -2.33
C ILE A 361 1.27 -11.56 -2.85
N SER A 362 0.90 -11.87 -4.09
CA SER A 362 1.38 -13.09 -4.76
C SER A 362 2.88 -13.02 -5.05
N THR A 363 3.55 -14.18 -5.06
CA THR A 363 4.97 -14.26 -5.47
C THR A 363 5.18 -13.76 -6.89
N GLY A 364 4.21 -14.03 -7.79
CA GLY A 364 4.25 -13.54 -9.18
C GLY A 364 4.22 -12.02 -9.26
N TRP A 365 3.32 -11.36 -8.51
CA TRP A 365 3.27 -9.91 -8.41
C TRP A 365 4.57 -9.32 -7.86
N LEU A 366 5.13 -9.92 -6.80
CA LEU A 366 6.36 -9.42 -6.19
C LEU A 366 7.55 -9.49 -7.16
N LEU A 367 7.73 -10.64 -7.83
CA LEU A 367 8.77 -10.82 -8.84
C LEU A 367 8.61 -9.85 -10.01
N LEU A 368 7.38 -9.67 -10.49
CA LEU A 368 7.06 -8.71 -11.55
C LEU A 368 7.41 -7.28 -11.12
N THR A 369 7.02 -6.88 -9.90
CA THR A 369 7.28 -5.55 -9.34
C THR A 369 8.77 -5.27 -9.25
N ILE A 370 9.53 -6.19 -8.63
CA ILE A 370 10.98 -6.03 -8.47
C ILE A 370 11.66 -5.96 -9.84
N SER A 371 11.27 -6.83 -10.78
CA SER A 371 11.83 -6.85 -12.15
C SER A 371 11.53 -5.54 -12.90
N PHE A 372 10.29 -5.06 -12.83
CA PHE A 372 9.87 -3.83 -13.48
C PHE A 372 10.59 -2.60 -12.89
N LEU A 373 10.61 -2.46 -11.56
CA LEU A 373 11.31 -1.36 -10.90
C LEU A 373 12.82 -1.43 -11.18
N THR A 374 13.42 -2.61 -11.17
CA THR A 374 14.84 -2.80 -11.53
C THR A 374 15.10 -2.32 -12.95
N LEU A 375 14.26 -2.70 -13.91
CA LEU A 375 14.37 -2.25 -15.30
C LEU A 375 14.21 -0.73 -15.43
N LEU A 376 13.25 -0.15 -14.70
CA LEU A 376 13.02 1.30 -14.65
C LEU A 376 14.28 2.03 -14.16
N PHE A 377 14.85 1.62 -13.03
CA PHE A 377 16.09 2.18 -12.51
C PHE A 377 17.25 1.97 -13.48
N PHE A 378 17.42 0.75 -14.00
CA PHE A 378 18.52 0.41 -14.90
C PHE A 378 18.49 1.28 -16.17
N ARG A 379 17.31 1.46 -16.76
CA ARG A 379 17.10 2.33 -17.92
C ARG A 379 17.38 3.79 -17.56
N LYS A 380 16.68 4.34 -16.57
CA LYS A 380 16.75 5.77 -16.23
C LYS A 380 18.17 6.24 -15.92
N PHE A 381 18.98 5.37 -15.31
CA PHE A 381 20.25 5.77 -14.71
C PHE A 381 21.52 5.27 -15.41
N TYR A 382 21.43 4.19 -16.16
CA TYR A 382 22.59 3.59 -16.82
C TYR A 382 22.44 3.46 -18.33
N HIS A 383 21.22 3.31 -18.83
CA HIS A 383 20.93 3.13 -20.25
C HIS A 383 19.69 3.92 -20.69
N PRO A 384 19.72 5.26 -20.66
CA PRO A 384 18.56 6.09 -21.02
C PRO A 384 18.11 5.88 -22.46
N ASP A 385 19.04 5.50 -23.35
CA ASP A 385 18.75 5.23 -24.76
C ASP A 385 18.25 3.79 -25.04
N LEU A 386 18.09 2.91 -24.03
CA LEU A 386 17.78 1.48 -24.23
C LEU A 386 16.51 1.25 -25.07
N PHE A 387 15.48 2.07 -24.87
CA PHE A 387 14.25 2.01 -25.67
C PHE A 387 14.19 3.06 -26.78
N LYS A 388 15.18 3.96 -26.88
CA LYS A 388 15.14 5.07 -27.84
C LYS A 388 15.05 4.55 -29.28
N THR A 389 15.84 3.53 -29.63
CA THR A 389 15.78 2.92 -30.97
C THR A 389 14.40 2.37 -31.32
N TYR A 390 13.67 1.81 -30.35
CA TYR A 390 12.34 1.24 -30.55
C TYR A 390 11.22 2.29 -30.54
N ILE A 391 11.38 3.35 -29.72
CA ILE A 391 10.38 4.41 -29.57
C ILE A 391 10.55 5.49 -30.64
N GLN A 392 11.75 5.69 -31.17
CA GLN A 392 12.02 6.76 -32.12
C GLN A 392 11.12 6.74 -33.37
N PRO A 393 10.83 5.57 -34.00
CA PRO A 393 9.85 5.51 -35.08
C PRO A 393 8.45 5.96 -34.65
N LEU A 394 8.04 5.62 -33.42
CA LEU A 394 6.75 6.04 -32.87
C LEU A 394 6.76 7.55 -32.55
N ASN A 395 7.84 8.07 -31.99
CA ASN A 395 8.02 9.49 -31.71
C ASN A 395 8.01 10.33 -32.98
N ASP A 396 8.67 9.86 -34.04
CA ASP A 396 8.68 10.56 -35.33
C ASP A 396 7.28 10.59 -35.96
N ARG A 397 6.48 9.50 -35.79
CA ARG A 397 5.06 9.47 -36.18
C ARG A 397 4.17 10.35 -35.31
N ILE A 398 4.38 10.42 -34.00
CA ILE A 398 3.55 11.23 -33.10
C ILE A 398 3.88 12.73 -33.25
N LYS A 399 5.15 13.07 -33.50
CA LYS A 399 5.58 14.43 -33.85
C LYS A 399 4.87 14.98 -35.09
N PHE A 400 4.53 14.11 -36.04
CA PHE A 400 3.70 14.48 -37.19
C PHE A 400 2.34 15.07 -36.78
N TYR A 401 1.78 14.63 -35.65
CA TYR A 401 0.53 15.16 -35.08
C TYR A 401 0.73 16.35 -34.12
N GLY A 402 1.94 16.93 -34.05
CA GLY A 402 2.26 18.06 -33.16
C GLY A 402 2.44 17.69 -31.69
N LEU A 403 2.38 16.39 -31.34
CA LEU A 403 2.64 15.89 -30.00
C LEU A 403 4.10 15.42 -29.92
N GLN A 404 4.87 15.88 -28.94
CA GLN A 404 6.18 15.31 -28.64
C GLN A 404 6.00 14.28 -27.52
N LEU A 405 6.46 13.04 -27.72
CA LEU A 405 6.56 12.10 -26.62
C LEU A 405 7.48 12.72 -25.57
N PRO A 406 6.99 12.95 -24.34
CA PRO A 406 7.79 13.63 -23.34
C PRO A 406 9.02 12.76 -23.03
N SER A 407 10.14 13.42 -22.68
CA SER A 407 11.34 12.78 -22.13
C SER A 407 11.04 11.93 -20.88
N GLU A 408 9.83 12.10 -20.34
CA GLU A 408 9.21 11.46 -19.18
C GLU A 408 8.59 10.08 -19.46
N PHE A 409 8.96 9.42 -20.56
CA PHE A 409 8.43 8.09 -20.91
C PHE A 409 8.54 7.05 -19.78
N ASP A 410 9.56 7.13 -18.92
CA ASP A 410 9.67 6.29 -17.71
C ASP A 410 8.44 6.42 -16.79
N TRP A 411 7.93 7.64 -16.63
CA TRP A 411 6.76 7.91 -15.80
C TRP A 411 5.51 7.30 -16.41
N LEU A 412 5.34 7.38 -17.72
CA LEU A 412 4.22 6.72 -18.40
C LEU A 412 4.25 5.19 -18.15
N PHE A 413 5.42 4.55 -18.30
CA PHE A 413 5.57 3.12 -18.00
C PHE A 413 5.26 2.82 -16.54
N PHE A 414 5.72 3.68 -15.63
CA PHE A 414 5.44 3.55 -14.21
C PHE A 414 3.94 3.65 -13.90
N TYR A 415 3.22 4.63 -14.46
CA TYR A 415 1.77 4.74 -14.30
C TYR A 415 1.02 3.57 -14.92
N LEU A 416 1.42 3.12 -16.12
CA LEU A 416 0.85 1.93 -16.76
C LEU A 416 1.09 0.68 -15.90
N TYR A 417 2.25 0.58 -15.25
CA TYR A 417 2.55 -0.50 -14.33
C TYR A 417 1.67 -0.46 -13.07
N ILE A 418 1.48 0.71 -12.47
CA ILE A 418 0.58 0.86 -11.32
C ILE A 418 -0.84 0.49 -11.72
N LEU A 419 -1.31 0.96 -12.87
CA LEU A 419 -2.63 0.61 -13.39
C LEU A 419 -2.76 -0.90 -13.63
N PHE A 420 -1.73 -1.52 -14.22
CA PHE A 420 -1.65 -2.97 -14.39
C PHE A 420 -1.69 -3.71 -13.05
N SER A 421 -0.93 -3.25 -12.05
CA SER A 421 -0.93 -3.79 -10.69
C SER A 421 -2.33 -3.72 -10.07
N ALA A 422 -3.02 -2.59 -10.20
CA ALA A 422 -4.35 -2.40 -9.67
C ALA A 422 -5.41 -3.25 -10.38
N VAL A 423 -5.34 -3.38 -11.72
CA VAL A 423 -6.32 -4.15 -12.50
C VAL A 423 -6.18 -5.65 -12.31
N PHE A 424 -4.96 -6.18 -12.28
CA PHE A 424 -4.75 -7.63 -12.30
C PHE A 424 -4.46 -8.25 -10.94
N PHE A 425 -3.98 -7.44 -9.99
CA PHE A 425 -3.62 -7.93 -8.65
C PHE A 425 -4.38 -7.20 -7.53
N HIS A 426 -5.18 -6.18 -7.86
CA HIS A 426 -5.90 -5.36 -6.88
C HIS A 426 -4.96 -4.75 -5.83
N ILE A 427 -3.71 -4.47 -6.23
CA ILE A 427 -2.69 -3.80 -5.40
C ILE A 427 -2.46 -2.39 -5.96
N TYR A 428 -2.80 -1.40 -5.14
CA TYR A 428 -2.82 0.01 -5.51
C TYR A 428 -1.53 0.68 -5.02
N LEU A 429 -0.53 0.69 -5.90
CA LEU A 429 0.78 1.26 -5.61
C LEU A 429 0.74 2.80 -5.61
N GLU A 430 1.33 3.40 -4.59
CA GLU A 430 1.24 4.85 -4.38
C GLU A 430 2.23 5.65 -5.23
N THR A 431 1.70 6.52 -6.09
CA THR A 431 2.48 7.30 -7.07
C THR A 431 3.35 8.38 -6.42
N VAL A 432 2.83 9.06 -5.40
CA VAL A 432 3.53 10.17 -4.72
C VAL A 432 4.80 9.69 -4.04
N ALA A 433 4.74 8.55 -3.34
CA ALA A 433 5.90 7.91 -2.71
C ALA A 433 7.02 7.67 -3.71
N ALA A 434 6.67 7.14 -4.89
CA ALA A 434 7.64 6.86 -5.93
C ALA A 434 8.23 8.11 -6.56
N ILE A 435 7.42 9.15 -6.77
CA ILE A 435 7.88 10.44 -7.27
C ILE A 435 8.88 11.07 -6.30
N LEU A 436 8.54 11.12 -5.00
CA LEU A 436 9.42 11.66 -3.96
C LEU A 436 10.72 10.86 -3.88
N PHE A 437 10.64 9.53 -3.83
CA PHE A 437 11.81 8.67 -3.76
C PHE A 437 12.74 8.85 -4.95
N LEU A 438 12.20 8.81 -6.18
CA LEU A 438 12.99 8.99 -7.40
C LEU A 438 13.61 10.38 -7.48
N SER A 439 12.91 11.41 -6.98
CA SER A 439 13.42 12.79 -6.92
C SER A 439 14.60 12.91 -5.95
N ILE A 440 14.45 12.37 -4.73
CA ILE A 440 15.52 12.32 -3.72
C ILE A 440 16.70 11.52 -4.26
N PHE A 441 16.48 10.34 -4.82
CA PHE A 441 17.53 9.49 -5.37
C PHE A 441 18.30 10.18 -6.51
N THR A 442 17.58 10.83 -7.43
CA THR A 442 18.19 11.60 -8.53
C THR A 442 19.02 12.76 -7.99
N TRP A 443 18.47 13.51 -7.02
CA TRP A 443 19.18 14.60 -6.35
C TRP A 443 20.45 14.11 -5.64
N THR A 444 20.38 13.03 -4.85
CA THR A 444 21.52 12.42 -4.16
C THR A 444 22.61 12.02 -5.15
N ARG A 445 22.24 11.42 -6.29
CA ARG A 445 23.21 11.05 -7.32
C ARG A 445 23.86 12.26 -7.97
N LEU A 446 23.09 13.29 -8.35
CA LEU A 446 23.63 14.52 -8.91
C LEU A 446 24.54 15.23 -7.91
N TYR A 447 24.15 15.25 -6.64
CA TYR A 447 24.96 15.76 -5.54
C TYR A 447 26.29 15.01 -5.43
N LEU A 448 26.27 13.68 -5.33
CA LEU A 448 27.48 12.85 -5.26
C LEU A 448 28.38 13.01 -6.49
N LYS A 449 27.80 13.05 -7.70
CA LYS A 449 28.54 13.28 -8.95
C LYS A 449 29.23 14.65 -8.96
N SER A 450 28.53 15.70 -8.53
CA SER A 450 29.11 17.04 -8.44
C SER A 450 30.29 17.09 -7.46
N ARG A 451 30.15 16.45 -6.29
CA ARG A 451 31.21 16.34 -5.28
C ARG A 451 32.39 15.54 -5.80
N TYR A 452 32.15 14.45 -6.51
CA TYR A 452 33.19 13.65 -7.13
C TYR A 452 33.98 14.44 -8.18
N LEU A 453 33.31 15.19 -9.07
CA LEU A 453 33.98 16.02 -10.06
C LEU A 453 34.81 17.15 -9.42
N ILE A 454 34.30 17.78 -8.37
CA ILE A 454 35.06 18.77 -7.59
C ILE A 454 36.31 18.12 -6.97
N MET A 455 36.16 16.92 -6.40
CA MET A 455 37.27 16.15 -5.83
C MET A 455 38.32 15.79 -6.90
N GLN A 456 37.89 15.36 -8.09
CA GLN A 456 38.79 15.04 -9.20
C GLN A 456 39.55 16.27 -9.70
N ASN A 457 38.86 17.40 -9.92
CA ASN A 457 39.47 18.66 -10.32
C ASN A 457 40.48 19.15 -9.26
N PHE A 458 40.16 18.94 -7.99
CA PHE A 458 41.06 19.27 -6.89
C PHE A 458 42.30 18.37 -6.87
N ILE A 459 42.16 17.04 -7.01
CA ILE A 459 43.30 16.10 -7.11
C ILE A 459 44.20 16.47 -8.29
N GLN A 460 43.62 16.86 -9.43
CA GLN A 460 44.37 17.29 -10.61
C GLN A 460 45.13 18.60 -10.42
N SER A 461 44.67 19.47 -9.52
CA SER A 461 45.35 20.74 -9.21
C SER A 461 46.69 20.57 -8.47
N GLY A 462 47.08 19.34 -8.11
CA GLY A 462 48.35 19.06 -7.44
C GLY A 462 48.42 19.56 -5.99
N ARG A 463 47.32 20.07 -5.44
CA ARG A 463 47.23 20.52 -4.04
C ARG A 463 47.15 19.29 -3.13
N ILE A 464 48.31 18.84 -2.66
CA ILE A 464 48.42 17.82 -1.61
C ILE A 464 48.03 18.47 -0.29
N LEU A 465 46.91 18.10 0.33
CA LEU A 465 46.78 18.27 1.79
C LEU A 465 45.78 17.31 2.44
N SER A 466 46.08 17.00 3.71
CA SER A 466 45.57 15.92 4.57
C SER A 466 44.10 15.51 4.38
N ALA A 467 43.85 14.19 4.49
CA ALA A 467 42.53 13.56 4.45
C ALA A 467 41.46 14.27 5.33
N ARG A 468 41.86 14.99 6.39
CA ARG A 468 40.99 15.82 7.25
C ARG A 468 40.30 16.95 6.50
N ILE A 469 40.97 17.64 5.57
CA ILE A 469 40.34 18.71 4.78
C ILE A 469 39.32 18.11 3.81
N LEU A 470 39.68 17.00 3.15
CA LEU A 470 38.80 16.28 2.23
C LEU A 470 37.51 15.80 2.93
N PHE A 471 37.64 15.26 4.14
CA PHE A 471 36.51 14.84 4.97
C PHE A 471 35.64 16.02 5.40
N SER A 472 36.25 17.13 5.85
CA SER A 472 35.49 18.35 6.20
C SER A 472 34.74 18.95 5.00
N PHE A 473 35.23 18.73 3.78
CA PHE A 473 34.66 19.27 2.54
C PHE A 473 33.46 18.45 2.03
N LEU A 474 33.50 17.12 2.20
CA LEU A 474 32.40 16.20 1.87
C LEU A 474 31.16 16.47 2.73
N PHE A 475 31.33 16.89 3.99
CA PHE A 475 30.25 17.14 4.93
C PHE A 475 29.93 18.63 5.16
N ARG A 476 30.60 19.56 4.46
CA ARG A 476 30.27 20.99 4.57
C ARG A 476 28.93 21.24 3.88
N LYS A 477 27.91 21.63 4.66
CA LYS A 477 26.58 22.03 4.15
C LYS A 477 26.75 22.93 2.93
N PRO A 478 26.08 22.65 1.80
CA PRO A 478 26.07 23.59 0.69
C PRO A 478 25.54 24.91 1.23
N GLY A 479 26.33 25.98 1.14
CA GLY A 479 25.87 27.31 1.48
C GLY A 479 24.69 27.64 0.58
N LEU A 480 23.50 27.76 1.17
CA LEU A 480 22.44 28.59 0.60
C LEU A 480 23.08 29.97 0.44
N LYS A 481 23.40 30.34 -0.80
CA LYS A 481 23.70 31.74 -1.11
C LYS A 481 22.41 32.49 -0.80
N ASN A 482 22.50 33.47 0.10
CA ASN A 482 21.48 34.51 0.23
C ASN A 482 21.26 35.19 -1.12
#